data_AF-A0A8J3QIH4-F1
#
_entry.id   AF-A0A8J3QIH4-F1
#
_cell.length_a   1.000
_cell.length_b   1.000
_cell.length_c   1.000
_cell.angle_alpha   90.00
_cell.angle_beta   90.00
_cell.angle_gamma   90.00
#
_symmetry.space_group_name_H-M   'P 1'
#
loop_
_entity.id
_entity.type
_entity.pdbx_description
1 polymer ?
#
loop_
_entity_poly.entity_id
_entity_poly.type
_entity_poly.pdbx_seq_one_letter_code
_entity_poly.pdbx_strand_id
1 'polypeptide(L)'
;MTRPTLREAHPVRAAAVLSGALAAGLWLLAFGLLSVTLRGYLWWTLVAGLTAWLAAYLLTRAGDRGVATGVAAAAGVAWAVAVLSVLIEWIRLGDWPV
;
A
#
# COMPACT_ATOMS: atom_id res chain seq x y z
N MET A 1 -19.67 -14.02 -37.69
CA MET A 1 -19.74 -14.65 -36.35
C MET A 1 -18.37 -14.53 -35.69
N THR A 2 -18.23 -13.62 -34.73
CA THR A 2 -16.96 -13.33 -34.05
C THR A 2 -16.68 -14.47 -33.07
N ARG A 3 -15.58 -15.22 -33.27
CA ARG A 3 -15.16 -16.29 -32.35
C ARG A 3 -14.84 -15.65 -30.99
N PRO A 4 -15.45 -16.09 -29.88
CA PRO A 4 -15.08 -15.59 -28.55
C PRO A 4 -13.63 -16.01 -28.28
N THR A 5 -12.72 -15.06 -28.33
CA THR A 5 -11.35 -15.24 -27.84
C THR A 5 -11.41 -15.24 -26.33
N LEU A 6 -11.34 -16.43 -25.71
CA LEU A 6 -11.07 -16.54 -24.29
C LEU A 6 -9.67 -15.94 -24.07
N ARG A 7 -9.58 -14.71 -23.55
CA ARG A 7 -8.31 -14.23 -23.01
C ARG A 7 -8.11 -14.99 -21.73
N GLU A 8 -7.26 -16.01 -21.75
CA GLU A 8 -6.78 -16.64 -20.52
C GLU A 8 -6.28 -15.53 -19.59
N ALA A 9 -6.67 -15.60 -18.31
CA ALA A 9 -6.22 -14.63 -17.34
C ALA A 9 -4.69 -14.61 -17.37
N HIS A 10 -4.09 -13.47 -17.73
CA HIS A 10 -2.63 -13.33 -17.71
C HIS A 10 -2.14 -13.79 -16.33
N PRO A 11 -1.30 -14.84 -16.28
CA PRO A 11 -0.95 -15.46 -15.01
C PRO A 11 -0.29 -14.41 -14.12
N VAL A 12 -0.83 -14.25 -12.92
CA VAL A 12 -0.25 -13.35 -11.92
C VAL A 12 1.08 -13.98 -11.48
N ARG A 13 2.18 -13.46 -12.02
CA ARG A 13 3.53 -13.94 -11.70
C ARG A 13 3.92 -13.44 -10.31
N ALA A 14 4.41 -14.34 -9.46
CA ALA A 14 4.89 -13.98 -8.12
C ALA A 14 5.94 -12.86 -8.15
N ALA A 15 6.83 -12.87 -9.15
CA ALA A 15 7.83 -11.83 -9.34
C ALA A 15 7.22 -10.42 -9.56
N ALA A 16 6.09 -10.33 -10.26
CA ALA A 16 5.40 -9.05 -10.49
C ALA A 16 4.74 -8.54 -9.20
N VAL A 17 4.20 -9.44 -8.37
CA VAL A 17 3.66 -9.08 -7.06
C VAL A 17 4.79 -8.58 -6.15
N LEU A 18 5.90 -9.30 -6.10
CA LEU A 18 7.05 -8.92 -5.28
C LEU A 18 7.66 -7.58 -5.70
N SER A 19 7.79 -7.30 -7.01
CA SER A 19 8.31 -6.00 -7.45
C SER A 19 7.40 -4.84 -7.04
N GLY A 20 6.08 -5.01 -7.16
CA GLY A 20 5.11 -4.02 -6.69
C GLY A 20 5.16 -3.82 -5.18
N ALA A 21 5.23 -4.91 -4.42
CA ALA A 21 5.30 -4.86 -2.97
C ALA A 21 6.59 -4.20 -2.47
N LEU A 22 7.74 -4.51 -3.07
CA LEU A 22 9.02 -3.91 -2.71
C LEU A 22 9.04 -2.42 -3.06
N ALA A 23 8.63 -2.04 -4.28
CA ALA A 23 8.60 -0.65 -4.69
C ALA A 23 7.68 0.20 -3.80
N ALA A 24 6.47 -0.29 -3.53
CA ALA A 24 5.54 0.39 -2.63
C ALA A 24 6.04 0.40 -1.18
N GLY A 25 6.66 -0.69 -0.71
CA GLY A 25 7.26 -0.77 0.62
C GLY A 25 8.36 0.29 0.81
N LEU A 26 9.28 0.41 -0.15
CA LEU A 26 10.32 1.44 -0.15
C LEU A 26 9.73 2.86 -0.15
N TRP A 27 8.70 3.10 -0.96
CA TRP A 27 7.98 4.38 -0.99
C TRP A 27 7.36 4.72 0.37
N LEU A 28 6.59 3.78 0.94
CA LEU A 28 5.90 3.98 2.22
C LEU A 28 6.88 4.16 3.37
N LEU A 29 8.00 3.42 3.38
CA LEU A 29 9.07 3.60 4.35
C LEU A 29 9.69 5.00 4.23
N ALA A 30 10.07 5.43 3.02
CA ALA A 30 10.69 6.73 2.80
C ALA A 30 9.81 7.87 3.33
N PHE A 31 8.50 7.83 3.06
CA PHE A 31 7.56 8.85 3.54
C PHE A 31 7.23 8.73 5.03
N GLY A 32 7.13 7.50 5.55
CA GLY A 32 6.91 7.26 6.98
C GLY A 32 8.04 7.83 7.86
N LEU A 33 9.28 7.86 7.35
CA LEU A 33 10.42 8.40 8.08
C LEU A 33 10.54 9.94 8.06
N LEU A 34 9.65 10.66 7.36
CA LEU A 34 9.73 12.12 7.23
C LEU A 34 9.30 12.89 8.49
N SER A 35 8.72 12.23 9.48
CA SER A 35 8.25 12.88 10.71
C SER A 35 8.68 12.10 11.95
N VAL A 36 9.13 12.86 12.95
CA VAL A 36 9.43 12.37 14.31
C VAL A 36 8.22 12.40 15.24
N THR A 37 7.12 13.05 14.84
CA THR A 37 5.87 13.07 15.61
C THR A 37 4.90 12.01 15.10
N LEU A 38 4.09 11.44 16.00
CA LEU A 38 3.05 10.46 15.66
C LEU A 38 2.04 11.04 14.66
N ARG A 39 1.53 12.25 14.92
CA ARG A 39 0.56 12.91 14.03
C ARG A 39 1.13 13.13 12.63
N GLY A 40 2.39 13.57 12.52
CA GLY A 40 3.05 13.73 11.22
C GLY A 40 3.32 12.40 10.52
N TYR A 41 3.71 11.35 11.27
CA TYR A 41 3.87 10.00 10.74
C TYR A 41 2.55 9.46 10.16
N LEU A 42 1.43 9.65 10.86
CA LEU A 42 0.11 9.26 10.38
C LEU A 42 -0.27 10.00 9.10
N TRP A 43 -0.08 11.32 9.06
CA TRP A 43 -0.42 12.10 7.88
C TRP A 43 0.39 11.68 6.65
N TRP A 44 1.71 11.52 6.80
CA TRP A 44 2.57 11.05 5.71
C TRP A 44 2.23 9.63 5.27
N THR A 45 1.93 8.73 6.21
CA THR A 45 1.56 7.33 5.88
C THR A 45 0.21 7.26 5.17
N LEU A 46 -0.75 8.12 5.54
CA LEU A 46 -2.04 8.23 4.86
C LEU A 46 -1.89 8.75 3.43
N VAL A 47 -1.19 9.88 3.26
CA VAL A 47 -0.96 10.46 1.92
C VAL A 47 -0.17 9.48 1.04
N ALA A 48 0.92 8.90 1.55
CA ALA A 48 1.72 7.93 0.82
C ALA A 48 0.91 6.66 0.48
N GLY A 49 0.13 6.14 1.42
CA GLY A 49 -0.75 4.99 1.18
C GLY A 49 -1.84 5.27 0.16
N LEU A 50 -2.45 6.47 0.17
CA LEU A 50 -3.43 6.87 -0.84
C LEU A 50 -2.81 7.00 -2.23
N THR A 51 -1.60 7.55 -2.34
CA THR A 51 -0.89 7.62 -3.62
C THR A 51 -0.51 6.23 -4.14
N ALA A 52 -0.04 5.34 -3.27
CA ALA A 52 0.24 3.94 -3.62
C ALA A 52 -1.04 3.20 -4.05
N TRP A 53 -2.14 3.39 -3.34
CA TRP A 53 -3.44 2.82 -3.70
C TRP A 53 -3.92 3.33 -5.07
N LEU A 54 -3.77 4.62 -5.36
CA LEU A 54 -4.11 5.17 -6.66
C LEU A 54 -3.22 4.60 -7.77
N ALA A 55 -1.93 4.42 -7.51
CA ALA A 55 -1.03 3.75 -8.45
C ALA A 55 -1.45 2.29 -8.69
N ALA A 56 -1.84 1.55 -7.65
CA ALA A 56 -2.38 0.21 -7.79
C ALA A 56 -3.64 0.21 -8.69
N TYR A 57 -4.56 1.15 -8.47
CA TYR A 57 -5.74 1.31 -9.32
C TYR A 57 -5.38 1.52 -10.79
N LEU A 58 -4.45 2.43 -11.07
CA LEU A 58 -3.98 2.69 -12.44
C LEU A 58 -3.31 1.46 -13.08
N LEU A 59 -2.49 0.72 -12.31
CA LEU A 59 -1.88 -0.52 -12.77
C LEU A 59 -2.91 -1.60 -13.10
N THR A 60 -3.99 -1.72 -12.30
CA THR A 60 -5.08 -2.66 -12.64
C THR A 60 -5.77 -2.32 -13.96
N ARG A 61 -5.90 -1.02 -14.28
CA ARG A 61 -6.47 -0.52 -15.54
C ARG A 61 -5.54 -0.76 -16.73
N ALA A 62 -4.23 -0.65 -16.52
CA ALA A 62 -3.21 -0.91 -17.53
C ALA A 62 -3.02 -2.41 -17.85
N GLY A 63 -3.48 -3.30 -16.96
CA GLY A 63 -3.39 -4.76 -17.13
C GLY A 63 -2.33 -5.42 -16.24
N ASP A 64 -1.52 -4.65 -15.51
CA ASP A 64 -0.47 -5.12 -14.61
C ASP A 64 -1.00 -5.52 -13.23
N ARG A 65 -1.96 -6.45 -13.22
CA ARG A 65 -2.69 -6.86 -12.01
C ARG A 65 -1.77 -7.42 -10.92
N GLY A 66 -0.70 -8.11 -11.28
CA GLY A 66 0.25 -8.66 -10.30
C GLY A 66 0.96 -7.57 -9.50
N VAL A 67 1.51 -6.56 -10.19
CA VAL A 67 2.17 -5.41 -9.54
C VAL A 67 1.18 -4.64 -8.70
N ALA A 68 -0.03 -4.41 -9.22
CA ALA A 68 -1.10 -3.73 -8.48
C ALA A 68 -1.43 -4.44 -7.16
N THR A 69 -1.52 -5.77 -7.15
CA THR A 69 -1.75 -6.54 -5.92
C THR A 69 -0.63 -6.35 -4.91
N GLY A 70 0.64 -6.37 -5.36
CA GLY A 70 1.79 -6.14 -4.50
C GLY A 70 1.78 -4.75 -3.84
N VAL A 71 1.49 -3.72 -4.64
CA VAL A 71 1.36 -2.33 -4.16
C VAL A 71 0.22 -2.20 -3.15
N ALA A 72 -0.95 -2.78 -3.45
CA ALA A 72 -2.11 -2.74 -2.57
C ALA A 72 -1.86 -3.49 -1.23
N ALA A 73 -1.19 -4.64 -1.27
CA ALA A 73 -0.81 -5.38 -0.09
C ALA A 73 0.15 -4.57 0.80
N ALA A 74 1.19 -3.96 0.22
CA ALA A 74 2.12 -3.11 0.96
C ALA A 74 1.44 -1.89 1.60
N ALA A 75 0.51 -1.25 0.87
CA ALA A 75 -0.28 -0.14 1.41
C ALA A 75 -1.16 -0.57 2.61
N GLY A 76 -1.81 -1.74 2.51
CA GLY A 76 -2.60 -2.30 3.61
C GLY A 76 -1.75 -2.57 4.86
N VAL A 77 -0.56 -3.15 4.68
CA VAL A 77 0.39 -3.37 5.79
C VAL A 77 0.80 -2.05 6.42
N ALA A 78 1.15 -1.03 5.63
CA ALA A 78 1.55 0.28 6.18
C ALA A 78 0.44 0.95 6.99
N TRP A 79 -0.81 0.90 6.53
CA TRP A 79 -1.95 1.42 7.30
C TRP A 79 -2.23 0.62 8.56
N ALA A 80 -2.07 -0.71 8.53
CA ALA A 80 -2.17 -1.53 9.74
C ALA A 80 -1.11 -1.14 10.78
N VAL A 81 0.14 -0.92 10.35
CA VAL A 81 1.22 -0.44 11.24
C VAL A 81 0.89 0.93 11.82
N ALA A 82 0.36 1.86 11.01
CA ALA A 82 -0.06 3.18 11.48
C ALA A 82 -1.12 3.11 12.59
N VAL A 83 -2.13 2.25 12.43
CA VAL A 83 -3.15 2.01 13.47
C VAL A 83 -2.53 1.39 14.73
N LEU A 84 -1.62 0.42 14.58
CA LEU A 84 -0.91 -0.18 15.71
C LEU A 84 -0.07 0.85 16.47
N SER A 85 0.58 1.79 15.78
CA SER A 85 1.33 2.87 16.41
C SER A 85 0.43 3.75 17.29
N VAL A 86 -0.77 4.10 16.81
CA VAL A 86 -1.76 4.86 17.60
C VAL A 86 -2.22 4.06 18.82
N LEU A 87 -2.51 2.78 18.63
CA LEU A 87 -2.96 1.92 19.72
C LEU A 87 -1.90 1.78 20.82
N ILE A 88 -0.63 1.59 20.44
CA ILE A 88 0.49 1.50 21.38
C ILE A 88 0.65 2.81 22.15
N GLU A 89 0.59 3.95 21.47
CA GLU A 89 0.76 5.25 22.12
C GLU A 89 -0.42 5.57 23.05
N TRP A 90 -1.64 5.20 22.67
CA TRP A 90 -2.81 5.36 23.53
C TRP A 90 -2.68 4.52 24.81
N ILE A 91 -2.25 3.27 24.70
CA ILE A 91 -2.00 2.41 25.88
C ILE A 91 -0.91 3.01 26.77
N ARG A 92 0.12 3.65 26.20
CA ARG A 92 1.22 4.28 26.96
C ARG A 92 0.80 5.55 27.69
N LEU A 93 0.05 6.43 27.03
CA LEU A 93 -0.36 7.72 27.61
C LEU A 93 -1.58 7.60 28.52
N GLY A 94 -2.42 6.58 28.32
CA GLY A 94 -3.73 6.47 28.99
C GLY A 94 -4.79 7.42 28.43
N ASP A 95 -4.39 8.37 27.59
CA ASP A 95 -5.22 9.35 26.89
C ASP A 95 -5.03 9.28 25.38
N TRP A 96 -5.99 9.82 24.63
CA TRP A 96 -5.98 9.78 23.18
C TRP A 96 -4.77 10.56 22.58
N PRO A 97 -3.90 9.91 21.78
CA PRO A 97 -2.60 10.47 21.40
C PRO A 97 -2.61 11.35 20.14
N VAL A 98 -3.75 11.55 19.48
CA VAL A 98 -3.84 12.22 18.16
C VAL A 98 -4.77 13.41 18.13
#